data_AF-A0A1X7E4Q9-F1
#
_entry.id   AF-A0A1X7E4Q9-F1
#
_cell.length_a   1.000
_cell.length_b   1.000
_cell.length_c   1.000
_cell.angle_alpha   90.00
_cell.angle_beta   90.00
_cell.angle_gamma   90.00
#
_symmetry.space_group_name_H-M   'P 1'
#
loop_
_entity.id
_entity.type
_entity.pdbx_description
1 polymer ?
#
loop_
_entity_poly.entity_id
_entity_poly.type
_entity_poly.pdbx_seq_one_letter_code
_entity_poly.pdbx_strand_id
1 'polypeptide(L)'
;MSKLPELEALILNLVGSGITSSMLRELVARQSPQVSRQELDAALVALQFSGALHQLHSEMGHLWAVGPTEDEFFERINPDVMEQILNPGEFVELDVDQLLAELDAMIVRARKK
;
A
#
# COMPACT_ATOMS: atom_id res chain seq x y z
N MET A 1 -8.78 -27.56 -20.44
CA MET A 1 -9.27 -26.17 -20.41
C MET A 1 -8.42 -25.43 -19.41
N SER A 2 -7.80 -24.33 -19.85
CA SER A 2 -6.67 -23.67 -19.19
C SER A 2 -7.08 -23.15 -17.81
N LYS A 3 -6.58 -23.78 -16.73
CA LYS A 3 -6.84 -23.39 -15.32
C LYS A 3 -6.03 -22.16 -14.86
N LEU A 4 -5.13 -21.68 -15.72
CA LEU A 4 -4.20 -20.59 -15.45
C LEU A 4 -4.87 -19.22 -15.26
N PRO A 5 -5.81 -18.78 -16.13
CA PRO A 5 -6.47 -17.49 -15.98
C PRO A 5 -7.34 -17.42 -14.71
N GLU A 6 -7.93 -18.54 -14.30
CA GLU A 6 -8.73 -18.64 -13.08
C GLU A 6 -7.84 -18.56 -11.82
N LEU A 7 -6.66 -19.17 -11.87
CA LEU A 7 -5.68 -19.09 -10.78
C LEU A 7 -5.10 -17.67 -10.64
N GLU A 8 -4.80 -17.00 -11.75
CA GLU A 8 -4.32 -15.61 -11.75
C GLU A 8 -5.36 -14.66 -11.16
N ALA A 9 -6.62 -14.77 -11.57
CA ALA A 9 -7.72 -13.98 -11.01
C ALA A 9 -7.92 -14.26 -9.51
N LEU A 10 -7.77 -15.52 -9.09
CA LEU A 10 -7.83 -15.90 -7.69
C LEU A 10 -6.68 -15.26 -6.88
N ILE A 11 -5.45 -15.31 -7.39
CA ILE A 11 -4.28 -14.69 -6.74
C ILE A 11 -4.50 -13.18 -6.58
N LEU A 12 -4.93 -12.49 -7.64
CA LEU A 12 -5.17 -11.04 -7.59
C LEU A 12 -6.25 -10.67 -6.56
N ASN A 13 -7.34 -11.45 -6.50
CA ASN A 13 -8.38 -11.24 -5.49
C ASN A 13 -7.89 -11.51 -4.06
N LEU A 14 -7.04 -12.52 -3.86
CA LEU A 14 -6.50 -12.86 -2.54
C LEU A 14 -5.45 -11.86 -2.05
N VAL A 15 -4.69 -11.27 -2.97
CA VAL A 15 -3.63 -10.33 -2.64
C VAL A 15 -4.20 -9.00 -2.17
N GLY A 16 -5.23 -8.47 -2.85
CA GLY A 16 -5.89 -7.22 -2.44
C GLY A 16 -4.87 -6.08 -2.21
N SER A 17 -4.75 -5.61 -0.96
CA SER A 17 -3.81 -4.55 -0.55
C SER A 17 -2.43 -5.06 -0.10
N GLY A 18 -2.22 -6.37 -0.03
CA GLY A 18 -0.97 -6.97 0.45
C GLY A 18 -1.19 -8.28 1.20
N ILE A 19 -0.44 -9.31 0.87
CA ILE A 19 -0.48 -10.61 1.55
C ILE A 19 0.91 -11.24 1.67
N THR A 20 1.19 -11.90 2.79
CA THR A 20 2.46 -12.62 2.94
C THR A 20 2.49 -13.87 2.06
N SER A 21 3.68 -14.26 1.62
CA SER A 21 3.85 -15.45 0.78
C SER A 21 3.37 -16.75 1.46
N SER A 22 3.47 -16.87 2.78
CA SER A 22 2.95 -18.00 3.55
C SER A 22 1.43 -18.03 3.55
N MET A 23 0.79 -16.89 3.85
CA MET A 23 -0.66 -16.78 3.91
C MET A 23 -1.31 -16.98 2.54
N LEU A 24 -0.70 -16.47 1.47
CA LEU A 24 -1.18 -16.71 0.12
C LEU A 24 -1.18 -18.19 -0.24
N ARG A 25 -0.11 -18.93 0.08
CA ARG A 25 -0.05 -20.38 -0.15
C ARG A 25 -1.14 -21.13 0.62
N GLU A 26 -1.37 -20.76 1.87
CA GLU A 26 -2.43 -21.40 2.68
C GLU A 26 -3.83 -21.13 2.11
N LEU A 27 -4.12 -19.89 1.71
CA LEU A 27 -5.41 -19.53 1.14
C LEU A 27 -5.65 -20.20 -0.21
N VAL A 28 -4.63 -20.26 -1.08
CA VAL A 28 -4.73 -20.96 -2.36
C VAL A 28 -4.92 -22.46 -2.14
N ALA A 29 -4.20 -23.09 -1.19
CA ALA A 29 -4.38 -24.51 -0.88
C ALA A 29 -5.78 -24.81 -0.32
N ARG A 30 -6.40 -23.88 0.41
CA ARG A 30 -7.76 -24.03 0.92
C ARG A 30 -8.83 -23.85 -0.16
N GLN A 31 -8.67 -22.87 -1.04
CA GLN A 31 -9.69 -22.54 -2.05
C GLN A 31 -9.54 -23.37 -3.33
N SER A 32 -8.31 -23.77 -3.66
CA SER A 32 -7.94 -24.53 -4.85
C SER A 32 -6.94 -25.63 -4.50
N PRO A 33 -7.34 -26.68 -3.74
CA PRO A 33 -6.45 -27.76 -3.30
C PRO A 33 -5.82 -28.58 -4.43
N GLN A 34 -6.37 -28.46 -5.63
CA GLN A 34 -5.89 -29.07 -6.87
C GLN A 34 -4.73 -28.33 -7.53
N VAL A 35 -4.38 -27.13 -7.05
CA VAL A 35 -3.26 -26.34 -7.56
C VAL A 35 -1.98 -26.81 -6.87
N SER A 36 -1.03 -27.27 -7.67
CA SER A 36 0.30 -27.60 -7.18
C SER A 36 1.08 -26.34 -6.82
N ARG A 37 2.07 -26.50 -5.94
CA ARG A 37 2.99 -25.40 -5.60
C ARG A 37 3.70 -24.84 -6.83
N GLN A 38 4.05 -25.70 -7.79
CA GLN A 38 4.73 -25.29 -9.01
C GLN A 38 3.83 -24.45 -9.93
N GLU A 39 2.54 -24.78 -10.02
CA GLU A 39 1.56 -23.98 -10.78
C GLU A 39 1.33 -22.61 -10.12
N LEU A 40 1.27 -22.57 -8.78
CA LEU A 40 1.18 -21.31 -8.04
C LEU A 40 2.43 -20.44 -8.25
N ASP A 41 3.62 -21.01 -8.11
CA ASP A 41 4.88 -20.27 -8.30
C ASP A 41 4.99 -19.76 -9.76
N ALA A 42 4.57 -20.54 -10.75
CA ALA A 42 4.54 -20.12 -12.16
C ALA A 42 3.55 -18.96 -12.41
N ALA A 43 2.36 -19.02 -11.81
CA ALA A 43 1.36 -17.96 -11.93
C ALA A 43 1.82 -16.66 -11.24
N LEU A 44 2.48 -16.75 -10.09
CA LEU A 44 3.07 -15.60 -9.40
C LEU A 44 4.14 -14.92 -10.26
N VAL A 45 5.03 -15.71 -10.87
CA VAL A 45 6.05 -15.21 -11.79
C VAL A 45 5.42 -14.54 -13.01
N ALA A 46 4.39 -15.15 -13.62
CA ALA A 46 3.69 -14.57 -14.76
C ALA A 46 3.03 -13.22 -14.41
N LEU A 47 2.36 -13.14 -13.25
CA LEU A 47 1.75 -11.91 -12.76
C LEU A 47 2.79 -10.82 -12.45
N GLN A 48 3.94 -11.21 -11.91
CA GLN A 48 5.05 -10.29 -11.67
C GLN A 48 5.63 -9.73 -12.98
N PHE A 49 5.86 -10.60 -13.98
CA PHE A 49 6.33 -10.16 -15.31
C PHE A 49 5.33 -9.25 -16.03
N SER A 50 4.03 -9.45 -15.80
CA SER A 50 2.98 -8.60 -16.36
C SER A 50 2.87 -7.23 -15.67
N GLY A 51 3.52 -7.03 -14.53
CA GLY A 51 3.39 -5.83 -13.70
C GLY A 51 2.09 -5.75 -12.90
N ALA A 52 1.28 -6.83 -12.88
CA ALA A 52 0.04 -6.86 -12.08
C ALA A 52 0.30 -7.15 -10.59
N LEU A 53 1.48 -7.67 -10.26
CA LEU A 53 1.85 -8.10 -8.92
C LEU A 53 3.30 -7.73 -8.62
N HIS A 54 3.56 -7.29 -7.40
CA HIS A 54 4.91 -6.95 -6.95
C HIS A 54 5.26 -7.72 -5.68
N GLN A 55 6.52 -8.15 -5.61
CA GLN A 55 7.08 -8.74 -4.40
C GLN A 55 7.84 -7.65 -3.64
N LEU A 56 7.38 -7.34 -2.44
CA LEU A 56 7.98 -6.38 -1.53
C LEU A 56 8.75 -7.11 -0.43
N HIS A 57 9.88 -6.54 -0.02
CA HIS A 57 10.62 -7.03 1.13
C HIS A 57 10.16 -6.30 2.40
N SER A 58 9.71 -7.06 3.39
CA SER A 58 9.38 -6.56 4.72
C SER A 58 10.28 -7.25 5.76
N GLU A 59 10.46 -6.62 6.91
CA GLU A 59 11.10 -7.24 8.08
C GLU A 59 10.43 -8.56 8.50
N MET A 60 9.14 -8.75 8.17
CA MET A 60 8.39 -9.99 8.42
C MET A 60 8.45 -11.01 7.27
N GLY A 61 9.24 -10.75 6.22
CA GLY A 61 9.43 -11.62 5.06
C GLY A 61 8.91 -11.03 3.74
N HIS A 62 8.63 -11.89 2.76
CA HIS A 62 8.18 -11.45 1.44
C HIS A 62 6.65 -11.25 1.39
N LEU A 63 6.25 -10.06 0.95
CA LEU A 63 4.86 -9.66 0.75
C LEU A 63 4.56 -9.54 -0.75
N TRP A 64 3.38 -9.99 -1.17
CA TRP A 64 2.84 -9.75 -2.49
C TRP A 64 1.81 -8.63 -2.41
N ALA A 65 1.85 -7.68 -3.34
CA ALA A 65 0.88 -6.58 -3.43
C ALA A 65 0.46 -6.33 -4.88
N VAL A 66 -0.76 -5.83 -5.05
CA VAL A 66 -1.27 -5.30 -6.32
C VAL A 66 -1.19 -3.77 -6.24
N GLY A 67 -0.76 -3.12 -7.32
CA GLY A 67 -0.70 -1.66 -7.40
C GLY A 67 0.68 -1.12 -7.78
N PRO A 68 0.85 0.20 -7.78
CA PRO A 68 2.10 0.86 -8.17
C PRO A 68 3.30 0.31 -7.41
N THR A 69 4.45 0.19 -8.08
CA THR A 69 5.72 -0.19 -7.41
C THR A 69 6.06 0.77 -6.28
N GLU A 70 6.91 0.36 -5.32
CA GLU A 70 7.43 1.28 -4.30
C GLU A 70 8.00 2.55 -4.92
N ASP A 71 8.67 2.44 -6.08
CA ASP A 71 9.15 3.58 -6.85
C ASP A 71 8.02 4.56 -7.23
N GLU A 72 6.86 4.07 -7.65
CA GLU A 72 5.69 4.90 -7.99
C GLU A 72 4.98 5.50 -6.76
N PHE A 73 5.14 4.90 -5.57
CA PHE A 73 4.64 5.46 -4.30
C PHE A 73 5.49 6.64 -3.83
N PHE A 74 6.82 6.54 -3.97
CA PHE A 74 7.74 7.60 -3.54
C PHE A 74 7.90 8.72 -4.58
N GLU A 75 7.66 8.45 -5.87
CA GLU A 75 7.75 9.46 -6.94
C GLU A 75 6.75 10.63 -6.81
N ARG A 76 5.80 10.56 -5.88
CA ARG A 76 4.78 11.62 -5.67
C ARG A 76 4.89 12.37 -4.36
N ILE A 77 5.87 12.10 -3.52
CA ILE A 77 6.05 12.91 -2.32
C ILE A 77 6.84 14.15 -2.71
N ASN A 78 6.17 15.32 -2.67
CA ASN A 78 6.84 16.60 -2.87
C ASN A 78 8.02 16.67 -1.88
N PRO A 79 9.26 16.86 -2.35
CA PRO A 79 10.45 16.90 -1.50
C PRO A 79 10.33 17.95 -0.39
N ASP A 80 9.65 19.07 -0.63
CA ASP A 80 9.41 20.11 0.37
C ASP A 80 8.52 19.62 1.53
N VAL A 81 7.59 18.71 1.24
CA VAL A 81 6.70 18.09 2.24
C VAL A 81 7.46 17.02 3.02
N MET A 82 8.30 16.24 2.34
CA MET A 82 9.16 15.25 3.00
C MET A 82 10.14 15.91 3.97
N GLU A 83 10.74 17.03 3.57
CA GLU A 83 11.66 17.80 4.42
C GLU A 83 10.97 18.32 5.69
N GLN A 84 9.73 18.82 5.58
CA GLN A 84 8.95 19.27 6.74
C GLN A 84 8.57 18.14 7.70
N ILE A 85 8.36 16.92 7.20
CA ILE A 85 8.04 15.75 8.05
C ILE A 85 9.30 15.25 8.76
N LEU A 86 10.42 15.16 8.04
CA LEU A 86 11.69 14.67 8.59
C LEU A 86 12.37 15.69 9.51
N ASN A 87 12.17 16.98 9.25
CA ASN A 87 12.67 18.09 10.06
C ASN A 87 11.49 18.98 10.47
N PRO A 88 10.69 18.59 11.48
CA PRO A 88 9.50 19.34 11.90
C PRO A 88 9.80 20.72 12.54
N GLY A 89 11.03 21.20 12.46
CA GLY A 89 11.49 22.45 13.08
C GLY A 89 11.59 22.33 14.60
N GLU A 90 11.74 23.48 15.27
CA GLU A 90 11.67 23.54 16.73
C GLU A 90 10.22 23.34 17.19
N PHE A 91 10.03 22.45 18.15
CA PHE A 91 8.74 22.30 18.83
C PHE A 91 8.48 23.57 19.64
N VAL A 92 7.59 24.42 19.14
CA VAL A 92 7.14 25.61 19.86
C VAL A 92 5.98 25.21 20.76
N GLU A 93 6.10 25.51 22.05
CA GLU A 93 4.98 25.39 22.99
C GLU A 93 3.94 26.46 22.62
N LEU A 94 2.77 26.00 22.15
CA LEU A 94 1.68 26.87 21.73
C LEU A 94 0.69 27.03 22.88
N ASP A 95 0.35 28.28 23.18
CA ASP A 95 -0.82 28.61 23.99
C ASP A 95 -2.08 28.30 23.19
N VAL A 96 -2.79 27.25 23.61
CA VAL A 96 -3.99 26.74 22.95
C VAL A 96 -5.09 27.81 22.92
N ASP A 97 -5.20 28.64 23.95
CA ASP A 97 -6.25 29.66 24.04
C ASP A 97 -6.00 30.79 23.04
N GLN A 98 -4.74 31.16 22.83
CA GLN A 98 -4.36 32.14 21.82
C GLN A 98 -4.63 31.61 20.39
N LEU A 99 -4.26 30.36 20.12
CA LEU A 99 -4.47 29.74 18.81
C LEU A 99 -5.97 29.66 18.45
N LEU A 100 -6.81 29.30 19.42
CA LEU A 100 -8.26 29.26 19.24
C LEU A 100 -8.85 30.65 18.96
N ALA A 101 -8.38 31.67 19.67
CA ALA A 101 -8.81 33.05 19.45
C ALA A 101 -8.44 33.58 18.05
N GLU A 102 -7.24 33.24 17.55
CA GLU A 102 -6.80 33.59 16.21
C GLU A 102 -7.61 32.87 15.13
N LEU A 103 -7.90 31.58 15.33
CA LEU A 103 -8.73 30.78 14.42
C LEU A 103 -10.15 31.34 14.31
N ASP A 104 -10.78 31.69 15.44
CA ASP A 104 -12.11 32.29 15.47
C ASP A 104 -12.13 33.65 14.75
N ALA A 105 -11.09 34.47 14.96
CA ALA A 105 -10.96 35.74 14.25
C ALA A 105 -10.84 35.54 12.73
N MET A 106 -10.11 34.52 12.28
CA MET A 106 -10.01 34.17 10.86
C MET A 106 -11.34 33.68 10.28
N ILE A 107 -12.06 32.81 11.01
CA ILE A 107 -13.38 32.30 10.60
C ILE A 107 -14.39 33.44 10.50
N VAL A 108 -14.42 34.36 11.47
CA VAL A 108 -15.29 35.54 11.45
C VAL A 108 -14.97 36.45 10.26
N ARG A 109 -13.69 36.64 9.92
CA ARG A 109 -13.29 37.42 8.73
C ARG A 109 -13.71 36.72 7.44
N ALA A 110 -13.57 35.40 7.35
CA ALA A 110 -13.96 34.63 6.18
C ALA A 110 -15.48 34.66 5.93
N ARG A 111 -16.29 34.66 7.00
CA ARG A 111 -17.76 34.74 6.93
C ARG A 111 -18.30 36.14 6.62
N LYS A 112 -17.48 37.18 6.74
CA LYS A 112 -17.84 38.57 6.42
C LYS A 112 -17.50 38.96 4.98
N LYS A 113 -16.89 38.06 4.21
CA LYS A 113 -16.76 38.14 2.75
C LYS A 113 -17.91 37.40 2.09
#